data_AF-T0KQ73-F1
#
_entry.id   AF-T0KQ73-F1
#
_cell.length_a   1.000
_cell.length_b   1.000
_cell.length_c   1.000
_cell.angle_alpha   90.00
_cell.angle_beta   90.00
_cell.angle_gamma   90.00
#
_symmetry.space_group_name_H-M   'P 1'
#
loop_
_entity.id
_entity.type
_entity.pdbx_description
1 polymer ?
#
loop_
_entity_poly.entity_id
_entity_poly.type
_entity_poly.pdbx_seq_one_letter_code
_entity_poly.pdbx_strand_id
1 'polypeptide(L)'
;MRDLLKIPHQMTTNTVKSWSIWVLLGTGFWILVFVLANAIPVFNSIIAVSSALLVAWFSFGLPGIFWLHLNWKQQFSSKRMVALSSLNWGLVFMGAFLNTAGMYASVDTLVKLFSDPESTINGPFSCADNSLF
;
A
#
# COMPACT_ATOMS: atom_id res chain seq x y z
N MET A 1 13.95 -21.81 21.49
CA MET A 1 13.58 -22.03 20.07
C MET A 1 12.43 -23.04 19.87
N ARG A 2 12.10 -23.90 20.84
CA ARG A 2 10.93 -24.81 20.80
C ARG A 2 9.58 -24.10 21.08
N ASP A 3 9.57 -23.02 21.85
CA ASP A 3 8.33 -22.30 22.18
C ASP A 3 7.82 -21.38 21.05
N LEU A 4 8.70 -20.96 20.12
CA LEU A 4 8.31 -20.22 18.90
C LEU A 4 7.63 -21.12 17.85
N LEU A 5 7.77 -22.44 17.96
CA LEU A 5 7.17 -23.44 17.05
C LEU A 5 5.74 -23.86 17.45
N LYS A 6 5.13 -23.26 18.47
CA LYS A 6 3.72 -23.51 18.87
C LYS A 6 2.69 -22.66 18.12
N ILE A 7 3.14 -21.63 17.40
CA ILE A 7 2.31 -20.77 16.56
C ILE A 7 1.54 -21.54 15.44
N PRO A 8 2.11 -22.52 14.70
CA PRO A 8 1.43 -23.12 13.55
C PRO A 8 0.15 -23.87 13.89
N HIS A 9 0.06 -24.56 15.03
CA HIS A 9 -1.19 -25.23 15.42
C HIS A 9 -2.30 -24.21 15.72
N GLN A 10 -1.96 -23.06 16.29
CA GLN A 10 -2.93 -22.02 16.62
C GLN A 10 -3.41 -21.23 15.38
N MET A 11 -2.68 -21.30 14.25
CA MET A 11 -3.06 -20.63 12.99
C MET A 11 -4.16 -21.36 12.22
N THR A 12 -4.25 -22.69 12.33
CA THR A 12 -5.25 -23.52 11.64
C THR A 12 -6.42 -23.94 12.53
N THR A 13 -6.41 -23.60 13.82
CA THR A 13 -7.49 -23.96 14.74
C THR A 13 -8.62 -22.91 14.68
N ASN A 14 -9.83 -23.34 14.31
CA ASN A 14 -11.04 -22.51 14.32
C ASN A 14 -11.49 -22.21 15.76
N THR A 15 -10.82 -21.23 16.39
CA THR A 15 -11.13 -20.75 17.74
C THR A 15 -11.90 -19.43 17.66
N VAL A 16 -12.74 -19.14 18.65
CA VAL A 16 -13.42 -17.84 18.78
C VAL A 16 -12.45 -16.65 18.65
N LYS A 17 -11.23 -16.78 19.19
CA LYS A 17 -10.17 -15.77 19.05
C LYS A 17 -9.73 -15.53 17.59
N SER A 18 -9.60 -16.59 16.79
CA SER A 18 -9.20 -16.46 15.38
C SER A 18 -10.33 -15.79 14.58
N TRP A 19 -11.56 -16.22 14.82
CA TRP A 19 -12.76 -15.60 14.25
C TRP A 19 -12.93 -14.13 14.65
N SER A 20 -12.71 -13.78 15.93
CA SER A 20 -12.85 -12.40 16.38
C SER A 20 -11.80 -11.49 15.74
N ILE A 21 -10.55 -11.97 15.58
CA ILE A 21 -9.51 -11.21 14.89
C ILE A 21 -9.88 -11.03 13.42
N TRP A 22 -10.36 -12.09 12.77
CA TRP A 22 -10.77 -12.04 11.37
C TRP A 22 -11.93 -11.05 11.14
N VAL A 23 -12.99 -11.13 11.95
CA VAL A 23 -14.12 -10.19 11.87
C VAL A 23 -13.66 -8.76 12.18
N LEU A 24 -12.83 -8.55 13.21
CA LEU A 24 -12.33 -7.23 13.56
C LEU A 24 -11.51 -6.60 12.43
N LEU A 25 -10.62 -7.37 11.81
CA LEU A 25 -9.83 -6.91 10.67
C LEU A 25 -10.72 -6.62 9.46
N GLY A 26 -11.68 -7.51 9.16
CA GLY A 26 -12.62 -7.33 8.05
C GLY A 26 -13.52 -6.11 8.22
N THR A 27 -14.14 -5.95 9.40
CA THR A 27 -14.98 -4.80 9.72
C THR A 27 -14.16 -3.51 9.77
N GLY A 28 -12.94 -3.53 10.33
CA GLY A 28 -12.05 -2.37 10.34
C GLY A 28 -11.68 -1.90 8.93
N PHE A 29 -11.32 -2.86 8.05
CA PHE A 29 -11.05 -2.57 6.64
C PHE A 29 -12.30 -2.03 5.93
N TRP A 30 -13.47 -2.63 6.19
CA TRP A 30 -14.74 -2.18 5.61
C TRP A 30 -15.07 -0.73 6.01
N ILE A 31 -14.90 -0.37 7.30
CA ILE A 31 -15.11 1.00 7.78
C ILE A 31 -14.15 1.96 7.10
N LEU A 32 -12.86 1.61 6.98
CA LEU A 32 -11.87 2.43 6.29
C LEU A 32 -12.27 2.72 4.84
N VAL A 33 -12.64 1.69 4.08
CA VAL A 33 -13.06 1.84 2.68
C VAL A 33 -14.36 2.62 2.57
N PHE A 34 -15.32 2.42 3.49
CA PHE A 34 -16.55 3.19 3.55
C PHE A 34 -16.27 4.69 3.73
N VAL A 35 -15.36 5.05 4.64
CA VAL A 35 -14.95 6.45 4.84
C VAL A 35 -14.29 7.02 3.58
N LEU A 36 -13.38 6.27 2.95
CA LEU A 36 -12.68 6.71 1.73
C LEU A 36 -13.65 6.91 0.55
N ALA A 37 -14.63 6.02 0.39
CA ALA A 37 -15.63 6.11 -0.68
C ALA A 37 -16.56 7.32 -0.54
N ASN A 38 -16.86 7.75 0.69
CA ASN A 38 -17.67 8.96 0.92
C ASN A 38 -16.82 10.25 0.90
N ALA A 39 -15.52 10.15 1.18
CA ALA A 39 -14.61 11.30 1.18
C ALA A 39 -14.09 11.66 -0.22
N ILE A 40 -13.82 10.65 -1.07
CA ILE A 40 -13.31 10.84 -2.43
C ILE A 40 -14.43 10.41 -3.39
N PRO A 41 -15.20 11.35 -3.97
CA PRO A 41 -16.38 11.08 -4.80
C PRO A 41 -16.04 10.53 -6.20
N VAL A 42 -14.77 10.15 -6.45
CA VAL A 42 -14.29 9.68 -7.75
C VAL A 42 -13.47 8.41 -7.57
N PHE A 43 -14.01 7.30 -8.07
CA PHE A 43 -13.44 5.95 -7.92
C PHE A 43 -12.00 5.85 -8.47
N ASN A 44 -11.76 6.45 -9.63
CA ASN A 44 -10.43 6.44 -10.26
C ASN A 44 -9.36 7.08 -9.35
N SER A 45 -9.70 8.13 -8.62
CA SER A 45 -8.79 8.77 -7.67
C SER A 45 -8.48 7.88 -6.47
N ILE A 46 -9.46 7.10 -5.97
CA ILE A 46 -9.24 6.12 -4.90
C ILE A 46 -8.26 5.04 -5.36
N ILE A 47 -8.41 4.53 -6.58
CA ILE A 47 -7.48 3.54 -7.16
C ILE A 47 -6.10 4.16 -7.33
N ALA A 48 -5.99 5.38 -7.87
CA ALA A 48 -4.73 6.06 -8.09
C ALA A 48 -3.95 6.24 -6.77
N VAL A 49 -4.61 6.77 -5.73
CA VAL A 49 -4.01 6.94 -4.40
C VAL A 49 -3.62 5.59 -3.78
N SER A 50 -4.50 4.59 -3.84
CA SER A 50 -4.23 3.26 -3.26
C SER A 50 -3.06 2.56 -3.97
N SER A 51 -3.01 2.65 -5.29
CA SER A 51 -1.94 2.05 -6.09
C SER A 51 -0.60 2.75 -5.89
N ALA A 52 -0.59 4.09 -5.81
CA ALA A 52 0.60 4.87 -5.50
C ALA A 52 1.23 4.45 -4.16
N LEU A 53 0.40 4.21 -3.14
CA LEU A 53 0.86 3.83 -1.80
C LEU A 53 1.41 2.40 -1.71
N LEU A 54 0.79 1.45 -2.42
CA LEU A 54 1.04 0.03 -2.18
C LEU A 54 1.88 -0.62 -3.28
N VAL A 55 1.60 -0.34 -4.56
CA VAL A 55 2.17 -1.11 -5.68
C VAL A 55 3.69 -1.01 -5.73
N ALA A 56 4.23 0.20 -5.62
CA ALA A 56 5.68 0.42 -5.69
C ALA A 56 6.42 -0.22 -4.49
N TRP A 57 5.83 -0.12 -3.29
CA TRP A 57 6.43 -0.65 -2.07
C TRP A 57 6.47 -2.17 -2.06
N PHE A 58 5.39 -2.85 -2.45
CA PHE A 58 5.35 -4.31 -2.50
C PHE A 58 6.13 -4.90 -3.67
N SER A 59 6.20 -4.21 -4.82
CA SER A 59 6.86 -4.74 -6.01
C SER A 59 8.37 -4.53 -6.01
N PHE A 60 8.85 -3.38 -5.51
CA PHE A 60 10.27 -2.99 -5.62
C PHE A 60 10.91 -2.67 -4.26
N GLY A 61 10.18 -1.99 -3.37
CA GLY A 61 10.69 -1.58 -2.05
C GLY A 61 11.03 -2.75 -1.13
N LEU A 62 10.00 -3.51 -0.72
CA LEU A 62 10.17 -4.63 0.23
C LEU A 62 11.07 -5.74 -0.30
N PRO A 63 10.93 -6.23 -1.55
CA PRO A 63 11.83 -7.27 -2.07
C PRO A 63 13.29 -6.81 -2.11
N GLY A 64 13.54 -5.54 -2.49
CA GLY A 64 14.87 -4.94 -2.49
C GLY A 64 15.46 -4.84 -1.08
N ILE A 65 14.67 -4.38 -0.10
CA ILE A 65 15.09 -4.32 1.31
C ILE A 65 15.39 -5.70 1.87
N PHE A 66 14.55 -6.71 1.60
CA PHE A 66 14.76 -8.07 2.08
C PHE A 66 16.02 -8.71 1.49
N TRP A 67 16.28 -8.49 0.20
CA TRP A 67 17.51 -8.98 -0.42
C TRP A 67 18.75 -8.33 0.21
N LEU A 68 18.71 -7.02 0.45
CA LEU A 68 19.80 -6.27 1.10
C LEU A 68 20.01 -6.71 2.54
N HIS A 69 18.93 -6.97 3.29
CA HIS A 69 19.02 -7.47 4.65
C HIS A 69 19.66 -8.85 4.71
N LEU A 70 19.26 -9.77 3.82
CA LEU A 70 19.81 -11.12 3.76
C LEU A 70 21.30 -11.13 3.40
N ASN A 71 21.73 -10.22 2.50
CA ASN A 71 23.09 -10.16 1.99
C ASN A 71 23.94 -9.04 2.63
N TRP A 72 23.52 -8.49 3.77
CA TRP A 72 24.11 -7.29 4.36
C TRP A 72 25.62 -7.40 4.65
N LYS A 73 26.12 -8.59 4.98
CA LYS A 73 27.55 -8.79 5.27
C LYS A 73 28.40 -9.05 4.02
N GLN A 74 27.79 -9.43 2.91
CA GLN A 74 28.48 -9.87 1.69
C GLN A 74 28.28 -8.92 0.50
N GLN A 75 27.53 -7.83 0.69
CA GLN A 75 27.22 -6.83 -0.33
C GLN A 75 28.45 -6.32 -1.11
N PHE A 76 29.62 -6.21 -0.47
CA PHE A 76 30.87 -5.76 -1.08
C PHE A 76 31.91 -6.87 -1.31
N SER A 77 31.53 -8.15 -1.18
CA SER A 77 32.50 -9.27 -1.21
C SER A 77 33.04 -9.59 -2.60
N SER A 78 32.30 -9.30 -3.67
CA SER A 78 32.69 -9.59 -5.05
C SER A 78 32.07 -8.57 -6.00
N LYS A 79 32.71 -8.29 -7.14
CA LYS A 79 32.18 -7.36 -8.17
C LYS A 79 30.74 -7.69 -8.58
N ARG A 80 30.39 -8.98 -8.63
CA ARG A 80 29.02 -9.44 -8.90
C ARG A 80 28.04 -9.08 -7.78
N MET A 81 28.46 -9.26 -6.52
CA MET A 81 27.63 -8.91 -5.35
C MET A 81 27.47 -7.40 -5.21
N VAL A 82 28.49 -6.62 -5.55
CA VAL A 82 28.42 -5.16 -5.59
C VAL A 82 27.39 -4.71 -6.64
N ALA A 83 27.43 -5.29 -7.84
CA ALA A 83 26.47 -4.97 -8.90
C ALA A 83 25.02 -5.37 -8.54
N LEU A 84 24.82 -6.52 -7.87
CA LEU A 84 23.51 -6.92 -7.38
C LEU A 84 23.03 -6.01 -6.23
N SER A 85 23.93 -5.60 -5.34
CA SER A 85 23.60 -4.71 -4.22
C SER A 85 23.25 -3.31 -4.71
N SER A 86 23.98 -2.77 -5.69
CA SER A 86 23.64 -1.47 -6.29
C SER A 86 22.30 -1.51 -7.02
N LEU A 87 21.98 -2.60 -7.73
CA LEU A 87 20.68 -2.79 -8.36
C LEU A 87 19.55 -2.82 -7.33
N ASN A 88 19.70 -3.58 -6.24
CA ASN A 88 18.68 -3.66 -5.19
C ASN A 88 18.49 -2.33 -4.46
N TRP A 89 19.58 -1.59 -4.17
CA TRP A 89 19.48 -0.22 -3.68
C TRP A 89 18.73 0.70 -4.66
N GLY A 90 19.04 0.59 -5.96
CA GLY A 90 18.32 1.30 -7.02
C GLY A 90 16.82 1.00 -7.03
N LEU A 91 16.42 -0.26 -6.85
CA LEU A 91 15.01 -0.66 -6.76
C LEU A 91 14.32 -0.07 -5.52
N VAL A 92 15.01 -0.01 -4.38
CA VAL A 92 14.48 0.63 -3.17
C VAL A 92 14.27 2.14 -3.38
N PHE A 93 15.24 2.84 -3.98
CA PHE A 93 15.10 4.26 -4.29
C PHE A 93 14.01 4.52 -5.33
N MET A 94 13.93 3.71 -6.37
CA MET A 94 12.88 3.80 -7.38
C MET A 94 11.50 3.54 -6.74
N GLY A 95 11.37 2.55 -5.87
CA GLY A 95 10.14 2.29 -5.12
C GLY A 95 9.73 3.46 -4.24
N ALA A 96 10.67 4.06 -3.52
CA ALA A 96 10.42 5.24 -2.69
C ALA A 96 10.03 6.49 -3.53
N PHE A 97 10.70 6.67 -4.67
CA PHE A 97 10.38 7.74 -5.61
C PHE A 97 8.99 7.57 -6.22
N LEU A 98 8.68 6.39 -6.76
CA LEU A 98 7.37 6.09 -7.36
C LEU A 98 6.23 6.25 -6.34
N ASN A 99 6.45 5.84 -5.09
CA ASN A 99 5.48 6.04 -4.02
C ASN A 99 5.24 7.54 -3.74
N THR A 100 6.32 8.32 -3.56
CA THR A 100 6.21 9.73 -3.18
C THR A 100 5.68 10.58 -4.34
N ALA A 101 6.27 10.43 -5.53
CA ALA A 101 5.86 11.15 -6.73
C ALA A 101 4.47 10.72 -7.22
N GLY A 102 4.16 9.41 -7.15
CA GLY A 102 2.84 8.88 -7.49
C GLY A 102 1.76 9.37 -6.54
N MET A 103 2.05 9.44 -5.23
CA MET A 103 1.13 10.01 -4.24
C MET A 103 0.89 11.49 -4.52
N TYR A 104 1.96 12.26 -4.77
CA TYR A 104 1.85 13.68 -5.12
C TYR A 104 0.99 13.90 -6.37
N ALA A 105 1.25 13.17 -7.45
CA ALA A 105 0.48 13.29 -8.69
C ALA A 105 -1.00 12.92 -8.50
N SER A 106 -1.28 11.88 -7.70
CA SER A 106 -2.66 11.46 -7.40
C SER A 106 -3.43 12.52 -6.60
N VAL A 107 -2.77 13.12 -5.60
CA VAL A 107 -3.35 14.20 -4.78
C VAL A 107 -3.53 15.48 -5.58
N ASP A 108 -2.54 15.89 -6.37
CA ASP A 108 -2.62 17.06 -7.24
C ASP A 108 -3.77 16.94 -8.26
N THR A 109 -3.93 15.77 -8.87
CA THR A 109 -5.06 15.47 -9.76
C THR A 109 -6.39 15.62 -9.02
N LEU A 110 -6.48 15.12 -7.78
CA LEU A 110 -7.68 15.24 -6.96
C LEU A 110 -7.99 16.70 -6.60
N VAL A 111 -6.99 17.49 -6.22
CA VAL A 111 -7.17 18.92 -5.86
C VAL A 111 -7.64 19.73 -7.07
N LYS A 112 -7.05 19.49 -8.24
CA LYS A 112 -7.47 20.15 -9.49
C LYS A 112 -8.91 19.82 -9.83
N LEU A 113 -9.29 18.57 -9.62
CA LEU A 113 -10.64 18.09 -9.88
C LEU A 113 -11.68 18.77 -8.98
N PHE A 114 -11.37 19.09 -7.73
CA PHE A 114 -12.24 19.89 -6.85
C PHE A 114 -12.21 21.40 -7.11
N SER A 115 -11.16 21.90 -7.76
CA SER A 115 -10.98 23.34 -8.04
C SER A 115 -11.58 23.75 -9.38
N ASP A 116 -11.95 22.79 -10.23
CA ASP A 116 -12.49 23.04 -11.55
C ASP A 116 -13.98 23.46 -11.44
N PRO A 117 -14.34 24.69 -11.84
CA PRO A 117 -15.72 25.19 -11.76
C PRO A 117 -16.69 24.46 -12.70
N GLU A 118 -16.21 23.72 -13.70
CA GLU A 118 -17.08 22.90 -14.57
C GLU A 118 -17.31 21.48 -14.03
N SER A 119 -16.62 21.10 -12.95
CA SER A 119 -16.79 19.79 -12.35
C SER A 119 -18.11 19.68 -11.57
N THR A 120 -18.91 18.67 -11.88
CA THR A 120 -20.18 18.32 -11.19
C THR A 120 -19.95 17.59 -9.87
N ILE A 121 -18.78 17.76 -9.26
CA ILE A 121 -18.32 16.95 -8.14
C ILE A 121 -18.79 17.59 -6.85
N ASN A 122 -19.73 16.92 -6.21
CA ASN A 122 -20.26 17.35 -4.93
C ASN A 122 -19.21 17.10 -3.84
N GLY A 123 -19.20 17.94 -2.81
CA GLY A 123 -18.25 17.85 -1.71
C GLY A 123 -18.28 16.50 -0.96
N PRO A 124 -17.27 16.23 -0.12
CA PRO A 124 -17.19 14.98 0.66
C PRO A 124 -18.44 14.80 1.53
N PHE A 125 -18.93 13.57 1.65
CA PHE A 125 -20.18 13.22 2.36
C PHE A 125 -21.45 13.90 1.83
N SER A 126 -21.50 14.22 0.54
CA SER A 126 -22.76 14.60 -0.11
C SER A 126 -23.63 13.36 -0.37
N CYS A 127 -24.95 13.52 -0.29
CA CYS A 127 -25.91 12.48 -0.73
C CYS A 127 -25.98 12.34 -2.26
N ALA A 128 -24.96 12.81 -2.97
CA ALA A 128 -24.92 12.82 -4.42
C ALA A 128 -24.41 11.49 -4.97
N ASP A 129 -24.77 11.22 -6.23
CA ASP A 129 -24.32 10.03 -6.93
C ASP A 129 -22.84 10.16 -7.32
N ASN A 130 -22.02 9.20 -6.86
CA ASN A 130 -20.59 9.12 -7.11
C ASN A 130 -20.24 8.08 -8.19
N SER A 131 -21.25 7.53 -8.89
CA SER A 131 -21.08 6.54 -9.95
C SER A 131 -20.75 7.16 -11.32
N LEU A 132 -20.13 8.34 -11.38
CA LEU A 132 -19.78 9.00 -12.65
C LEU A 132 -18.69 8.27 -13.48
N PHE A 133 -18.39 7.01 -13.14
CA PHE A 133 -17.78 6.01 -14.03
C PHE A 133 -18.39 4.63 -13.75
#